data_AF-A0A841GL76-F1
#
_entry.id   AF-A0A841GL76-F1
#
_cell.length_a   1.000
_cell.length_b   1.000
_cell.length_c   1.000
_cell.angle_alpha   90.00
_cell.angle_beta   90.00
_cell.angle_gamma   90.00
#
_symmetry.space_group_name_H-M   'P 1'
#
loop_
_entity.id
_entity.type
_entity.pdbx_description
1 polymer ?
#
loop_
_entity_poly.entity_id
_entity_poly.type
_entity_poly.pdbx_seq_one_letter_code
_entity_poly.pdbx_strand_id
1 'polypeptide(L)'
;MENQWALCHVDSSFDASLLGNKGSQWHWFHQRDDLIEYLLNDYIYLLADTGELDEYQTENARERFELLIEQSRNDQELTEQLNDLTVNLRRIVWFGTLAQLAEIDDEFANALRSYFWYDYGDNEDDPEAAVPEELWPEFTDVIDEFLIEGEYC
;
A
#
# COMPACT_ATOMS: atom_id res chain seq x y z
N MET A 1 -10.11 5.38 16.53
CA MET A 1 -10.31 4.68 15.25
C MET A 1 -10.11 3.19 15.48
N GLU A 2 -10.73 2.29 14.72
CA GLU A 2 -10.43 0.84 14.86
C GLU A 2 -9.08 0.53 14.19
N ASN A 3 -8.36 -0.49 14.67
CA ASN A 3 -7.10 -0.91 14.06
C ASN A 3 -7.36 -1.69 12.75
N GLN A 4 -7.66 -0.95 11.69
CA GLN A 4 -8.00 -1.46 10.37
C GLN A 4 -6.77 -1.92 9.60
N TRP A 5 -6.99 -2.75 8.59
CA TRP A 5 -5.98 -3.12 7.59
C TRP A 5 -5.97 -2.12 6.44
N ALA A 6 -4.82 -1.93 5.84
CA ALA A 6 -4.65 -1.06 4.70
C ALA A 6 -3.73 -1.65 3.64
N LEU A 7 -4.01 -1.25 2.40
CA LEU A 7 -3.15 -1.49 1.25
C LEU A 7 -2.91 -0.15 0.54
N CYS A 8 -1.65 0.14 0.25
CA CYS A 8 -1.26 1.20 -0.69
C CYS A 8 -0.50 0.58 -1.85
N HIS A 9 -0.93 0.89 -3.07
CA HIS A 9 -0.19 0.54 -4.27
C HIS A 9 -0.07 1.74 -5.20
N VAL A 10 1.06 1.81 -5.90
CA VAL A 10 1.40 2.88 -6.83
C VAL A 10 1.57 2.32 -8.23
N ASP A 11 1.13 3.09 -9.22
CA ASP A 11 1.40 2.78 -10.62
C ASP A 11 2.90 2.86 -10.89
N SER A 12 3.50 1.72 -11.22
CA SER A 12 4.92 1.58 -11.53
C SER A 12 5.15 1.23 -12.99
N SER A 13 4.12 1.39 -13.83
CA SER A 13 4.18 1.15 -15.25
C SER A 13 5.06 2.16 -15.98
N PHE A 14 5.55 1.74 -17.15
CA PHE A 14 6.35 2.60 -18.00
C PHE A 14 5.59 3.87 -18.43
N ASP A 15 4.29 3.74 -18.71
CA ASP A 15 3.45 4.85 -19.14
C ASP A 15 3.23 5.88 -18.02
N ALA A 16 3.03 5.43 -16.78
CA ALA A 16 2.96 6.31 -15.60
C ALA A 16 4.27 7.10 -15.40
N SER A 17 5.41 6.43 -15.58
CA SER A 17 6.74 7.06 -15.51
C SER A 17 6.95 8.13 -16.59
N LEU A 18 6.46 7.90 -17.82
CA LEU A 18 6.57 8.86 -18.93
C LEU A 18 5.67 10.09 -18.76
N LEU A 19 4.49 9.91 -18.18
CA LEU A 19 3.50 10.97 -17.99
C LEU A 19 3.72 11.76 -16.70
N GLY A 20 4.58 11.27 -15.79
CA GLY A 20 4.83 11.89 -14.49
C GLY A 20 3.63 11.82 -13.55
N ASN A 21 2.81 10.77 -13.69
CA ASN A 21 1.60 10.55 -12.89
C ASN A 21 1.60 9.08 -12.45
N LYS A 22 2.24 8.78 -11.33
CA LYS A 22 2.18 7.49 -10.65
C LYS A 22 0.86 7.42 -9.88
N GLY A 23 -0.22 6.99 -10.52
CA GLY A 23 -1.52 6.88 -9.85
C GLY A 23 -1.48 5.96 -8.62
N SER A 24 -1.37 6.53 -7.42
CA SER A 24 -1.47 5.84 -6.14
C SER A 24 -2.92 5.61 -5.74
N GLN A 25 -3.14 4.52 -5.01
CA GLN A 25 -4.45 4.18 -4.45
C GLN A 25 -4.28 3.63 -3.04
N TRP A 26 -5.07 4.17 -2.12
CA TRP A 26 -5.17 3.74 -0.75
C TRP A 26 -6.51 3.05 -0.50
N HIS A 27 -6.48 1.92 0.20
CA HIS A 27 -7.68 1.16 0.56
C HIS A 27 -7.64 0.75 2.03
N TRP A 28 -8.77 0.94 2.72
CA TRP A 28 -8.99 0.45 4.09
C TRP A 28 -9.86 -0.80 4.09
N PHE A 29 -9.55 -1.73 4.98
CA PHE A 29 -10.20 -3.02 5.15
C PHE A 29 -10.46 -3.28 6.63
N HIS A 30 -11.58 -3.94 6.95
CA HIS A 30 -11.92 -4.24 8.34
C HIS A 30 -10.99 -5.31 8.92
N GLN A 31 -10.59 -6.27 8.09
CA GLN A 31 -9.73 -7.38 8.45
C GLN A 31 -8.83 -7.78 7.27
N ARG A 32 -7.77 -8.54 7.58
CA ARG A 32 -6.81 -9.04 6.59
C ARG A 32 -7.47 -9.82 5.47
N ASP A 33 -8.47 -10.65 5.78
CA ASP A 33 -9.12 -11.51 4.79
C ASP A 33 -9.85 -10.69 3.71
N ASP A 34 -10.43 -9.54 4.05
CA ASP A 34 -11.06 -8.64 3.08
C ASP A 34 -10.02 -8.03 2.12
N LEU A 35 -8.82 -7.73 2.64
CA LEU A 35 -7.70 -7.25 1.83
C LEU A 35 -7.19 -8.35 0.87
N ILE A 36 -7.09 -9.59 1.36
CA ILE A 36 -6.74 -10.74 0.53
C ILE A 36 -7.79 -10.95 -0.58
N GLU A 37 -9.08 -10.82 -0.27
CA GLU A 37 -10.14 -10.88 -1.27
C GLU A 37 -9.98 -9.79 -2.35
N TYR A 38 -9.63 -8.56 -1.95
CA TYR A 38 -9.33 -7.48 -2.89
C TYR A 38 -8.13 -7.82 -3.79
N LEU A 39 -7.07 -8.42 -3.24
CA LEU A 39 -5.91 -8.84 -4.04
C LEU A 39 -6.29 -9.87 -5.11
N LEU A 40 -7.15 -10.83 -4.78
CA LEU A 40 -7.55 -11.92 -5.67
C LEU A 40 -8.59 -11.52 -6.72
N ASN A 41 -9.25 -10.38 -6.52
CA ASN A 41 -10.30 -9.87 -7.40
C ASN A 41 -9.86 -8.56 -8.05
N ASP A 42 -10.13 -7.43 -7.41
CA ASP A 42 -9.96 -6.09 -7.97
C ASP A 42 -8.52 -5.79 -8.37
N TYR A 43 -7.55 -6.11 -7.52
CA TYR A 43 -6.14 -5.81 -7.81
C TYR A 43 -5.61 -6.58 -9.03
N ILE A 44 -5.98 -7.86 -9.19
CA ILE A 44 -5.60 -8.65 -10.37
C ILE A 44 -6.19 -8.06 -11.64
N TYR A 45 -7.43 -7.58 -11.62
CA TYR A 45 -8.02 -6.93 -12.80
C TYR A 45 -7.32 -5.62 -13.13
N LEU A 46 -6.89 -4.84 -12.12
CA LEU A 46 -6.06 -3.66 -12.35
C LEU A 46 -4.73 -4.03 -13.03
N LEU A 47 -4.06 -5.07 -12.55
CA LEU A 47 -2.81 -5.56 -13.14
C LEU A 47 -3.01 -6.11 -14.55
N ALA A 48 -4.12 -6.81 -14.80
CA ALA A 48 -4.47 -7.35 -16.10
C ALA A 48 -4.69 -6.24 -17.12
N ASP A 49 -5.38 -5.17 -16.73
CA ASP A 49 -5.58 -3.98 -17.57
C ASP A 49 -4.23 -3.29 -17.88
N THR A 50 -3.41 -3.04 -16.87
CA THR A 50 -2.07 -2.43 -17.06
C THR A 50 -1.13 -3.31 -17.88
N GLY A 51 -1.21 -4.64 -17.73
CA GLY A 51 -0.36 -5.61 -18.41
C GLY A 51 -0.92 -6.12 -19.74
N GLU A 52 -2.08 -5.61 -20.18
CA GLU A 52 -2.82 -6.07 -21.37
C GLU A 52 -3.04 -7.60 -21.39
N LEU A 53 -3.35 -8.19 -20.23
CA LEU A 53 -3.55 -9.63 -20.09
C LEU A 53 -4.92 -10.05 -20.63
N ASP A 54 -4.96 -11.20 -21.32
CA ASP A 54 -6.23 -11.85 -21.67
C ASP A 54 -6.85 -12.57 -20.46
N GLU A 55 -8.09 -13.07 -20.63
CA GLU A 55 -8.83 -13.76 -19.56
C GLU A 55 -8.09 -15.00 -19.02
N TYR A 56 -7.40 -15.74 -19.88
CA TYR A 56 -6.66 -16.93 -19.48
C TYR A 56 -5.41 -16.54 -18.68
N GLN A 57 -4.68 -15.52 -19.12
CA GLN A 57 -3.53 -14.99 -18.39
C GLN A 57 -3.93 -14.41 -17.03
N THR A 58 -5.08 -13.72 -16.97
CA THR A 58 -5.65 -13.16 -15.73
C THR A 58 -5.98 -14.26 -14.72
N GLU A 59 -6.62 -15.35 -15.16
CA GLU A 59 -6.93 -16.47 -14.28
C GLU A 59 -5.66 -17.17 -13.76
N ASN A 60 -4.65 -17.38 -14.63
CA ASN A 60 -3.36 -17.94 -14.20
C ASN A 60 -2.65 -17.03 -13.18
N ALA A 61 -2.76 -15.71 -13.34
CA ALA A 61 -2.22 -14.76 -12.36
C ALA A 61 -2.92 -14.90 -11.01
N ARG A 62 -4.25 -15.10 -10.99
CA ARG A 62 -5.01 -15.39 -9.77
C ARG A 62 -4.56 -16.65 -9.08
N GLU A 63 -4.47 -17.77 -9.79
CA GLU A 63 -3.96 -19.03 -9.24
C GLU A 63 -2.54 -18.86 -8.64
N ARG A 64 -1.71 -18.03 -9.29
CA ARG A 64 -0.38 -17.73 -8.77
C ARG A 64 -0.41 -16.89 -7.49
N PHE A 65 -1.29 -15.89 -7.41
CA PHE A 65 -1.49 -15.09 -6.20
C PHE A 65 -1.99 -15.94 -5.04
N GLU A 66 -3.00 -16.79 -5.26
CA GLU A 66 -3.52 -17.73 -4.26
C GLU A 66 -2.40 -18.61 -3.70
N LEU A 67 -1.57 -19.16 -4.58
CA LEU A 67 -0.44 -19.99 -4.17
C LEU A 67 0.59 -19.23 -3.33
N LEU A 68 0.86 -17.95 -3.65
CA LEU A 68 1.76 -17.12 -2.85
C LEU A 68 1.14 -16.87 -1.46
N ILE A 69 -0.13 -16.47 -1.40
CA ILE A 69 -0.85 -16.23 -0.13
C ILE A 69 -0.81 -17.46 0.79
N GLU A 70 -0.95 -18.67 0.23
CA GLU A 70 -0.87 -19.91 1.00
C GLU A 70 0.55 -20.27 1.49
N GLN A 71 1.58 -19.85 0.74
CA GLN A 71 2.97 -20.27 0.97
C GLN A 71 3.79 -19.25 1.76
N SER A 72 3.46 -17.96 1.67
CA SER A 72 4.17 -16.90 2.39
C SER A 72 4.00 -17.08 3.90
N ARG A 73 5.07 -16.84 4.65
CA ARG A 73 5.08 -17.07 6.11
C ARG A 73 4.56 -15.86 6.89
N ASN A 74 4.58 -14.69 6.28
CA ASN A 74 4.13 -13.43 6.84
C ASN A 74 3.81 -12.43 5.70
N ASP A 75 3.24 -11.30 6.08
CA ASP A 75 2.76 -10.27 5.15
C ASP A 75 3.88 -9.51 4.42
N GLN A 76 5.04 -9.38 5.05
CA GLN A 76 6.22 -8.79 4.43
C GLN A 76 6.71 -9.68 3.26
N GLU A 77 6.89 -10.98 3.52
CA GLU A 77 7.29 -11.95 2.50
C GLU A 77 6.25 -12.01 1.36
N LEU A 78 4.96 -11.97 1.69
CA LEU A 78 3.90 -11.92 0.68
C LEU A 78 4.03 -10.67 -0.19
N THR A 79 4.19 -9.49 0.42
CA THR A 79 4.31 -8.22 -0.30
C THR A 79 5.53 -8.20 -1.22
N GLU A 80 6.68 -8.70 -0.76
CA GLU A 80 7.89 -8.83 -1.59
C GLU A 80 7.64 -9.76 -2.79
N GLN A 81 7.05 -10.93 -2.58
CA GLN A 81 6.76 -11.90 -3.64
C GLN A 81 5.73 -11.39 -4.66
N LEU A 82 4.71 -10.66 -4.20
CA LEU A 82 3.73 -10.02 -5.08
C LEU A 82 4.40 -8.91 -5.91
N ASN A 83 5.21 -8.06 -5.29
CA ASN A 83 5.93 -7.00 -6.01
C ASN A 83 6.91 -7.55 -7.05
N ASP A 84 7.57 -8.68 -6.77
CA ASP A 84 8.42 -9.37 -7.74
C ASP A 84 7.63 -9.91 -8.94
N LEU A 85 6.37 -10.29 -8.73
CA LEU A 85 5.48 -10.79 -9.78
C LEU A 85 4.87 -9.64 -10.62
N THR A 86 4.66 -8.47 -10.02
CA THR A 86 3.96 -7.33 -10.63
C THR A 86 4.89 -6.20 -11.08
N VAL A 87 6.18 -6.51 -11.27
CA VAL A 87 7.20 -5.57 -11.73
C VAL A 87 6.74 -4.86 -13.01
N ASN A 88 6.94 -3.54 -13.06
CA ASN A 88 6.52 -2.64 -14.14
C ASN A 88 4.99 -2.57 -14.38
N LEU A 89 4.16 -3.00 -13.43
CA LEU A 89 2.72 -2.82 -13.47
C LEU A 89 2.29 -1.91 -12.32
N ARG A 90 2.22 -2.46 -11.11
CA ARG A 90 1.92 -1.75 -9.87
C ARG A 90 2.78 -2.31 -8.76
N ARG A 91 3.19 -1.42 -7.84
CA ARG A 91 3.98 -1.77 -6.66
C ARG A 91 3.17 -1.50 -5.41
N ILE A 92 3.02 -2.50 -4.56
CA ILE A 92 2.49 -2.36 -3.21
C ILE A 92 3.58 -1.70 -2.35
N VAL A 93 3.28 -0.54 -1.78
CA VAL A 93 4.17 0.23 -0.91
C VAL A 93 3.76 0.15 0.56
N TRP A 94 2.51 -0.23 0.84
CA TRP A 94 2.06 -0.53 2.19
C TRP A 94 1.12 -1.73 2.20
N PHE A 95 1.32 -2.64 3.16
CA PHE A 95 0.44 -3.76 3.45
C PHE A 95 0.51 -4.02 4.96
N GLY A 96 -0.53 -3.64 5.70
CA GLY A 96 -0.50 -3.77 7.14
C GLY A 96 -1.61 -3.02 7.86
N THR A 97 -1.57 -3.06 9.18
CA THR A 97 -2.57 -2.41 10.03
C THR A 97 -2.24 -0.95 10.32
N LEU A 98 -3.25 -0.16 10.72
CA LEU A 98 -3.07 1.22 11.18
C LEU A 98 -2.09 1.33 12.35
N ALA A 99 -2.16 0.40 13.31
CA ALA A 99 -1.21 0.34 14.43
C ALA A 99 0.22 0.13 13.93
N GLN A 100 0.42 -0.72 12.92
CA GLN A 100 1.73 -0.89 12.31
C GLN A 100 2.19 0.38 11.60
N LEU A 101 1.31 1.03 10.84
CA LEU A 101 1.61 2.28 10.14
C LEU A 101 2.02 3.40 11.10
N ALA A 102 1.44 3.42 12.30
CA ALA A 102 1.73 4.38 13.34
C ALA A 102 3.03 4.10 14.12
N GLU A 103 3.58 2.89 14.07
CA GLU A 103 4.65 2.47 14.99
C GLU A 103 5.89 1.85 14.33
N ILE A 104 5.74 0.98 13.33
CA ILE A 104 6.87 0.16 12.86
C ILE A 104 7.93 1.01 12.14
N ASP A 105 9.17 0.53 12.21
CA ASP A 105 10.27 1.07 11.42
C ASP A 105 10.19 0.51 9.98
N ASP A 106 9.51 1.25 9.11
CA ASP A 106 9.33 0.96 7.69
C ASP A 106 9.46 2.26 6.89
N GLU A 107 10.05 2.21 5.69
CA GLU A 107 10.33 3.41 4.90
C GLU A 107 9.06 4.22 4.59
N PHE A 108 7.97 3.56 4.21
CA PHE A 108 6.70 4.23 3.91
C PHE A 108 6.04 4.76 5.18
N ALA A 109 6.00 3.96 6.25
CA ALA A 109 5.43 4.37 7.53
C ALA A 109 6.17 5.57 8.14
N ASN A 110 7.50 5.54 8.13
CA ASN A 110 8.35 6.63 8.65
C ASN A 110 8.15 7.92 7.84
N ALA A 111 8.05 7.83 6.52
CA ALA A 111 7.80 8.98 5.66
C ALA A 111 6.42 9.61 5.93
N LEU A 112 5.37 8.79 6.08
CA LEU A 112 4.03 9.27 6.42
C LEU A 112 3.99 9.92 7.82
N ARG A 113 4.67 9.33 8.82
CA ARG A 113 4.76 9.92 10.17
C ARG A 113 5.53 11.24 10.16
N SER A 114 6.62 11.32 9.40
CA SER A 114 7.36 12.56 9.18
C SER A 114 6.49 13.64 8.57
N TYR A 115 5.68 13.29 7.59
CA TYR A 115 4.73 14.21 6.98
C TYR A 115 3.68 14.70 7.99
N PHE A 116 3.07 13.77 8.73
CA PHE A 116 2.11 14.09 9.77
C PHE A 116 2.68 15.03 10.84
N TRP A 117 3.87 14.73 11.38
CA TRP A 117 4.48 15.54 12.43
C TRP A 117 4.99 16.90 11.93
N TYR A 118 5.31 17.01 10.63
CA TYR A 118 5.65 18.29 10.02
C TYR A 118 4.46 19.26 9.98
N ASP A 119 3.26 18.77 9.67
CA ASP A 119 2.04 19.59 9.58
C ASP A 119 1.34 19.77 10.94
N TYR A 120 1.31 18.72 11.76
CA TYR A 120 0.56 18.69 13.02
C TYR A 120 1.39 19.10 14.26
N GLY A 121 2.70 18.88 14.22
CA GLY A 121 3.60 19.08 15.36
C GLY A 121 4.29 20.44 15.34
N ASP A 122 4.55 21.00 16.52
CA ASP A 122 5.36 22.22 16.71
C ASP A 122 6.87 21.92 16.51
N ASN A 123 7.23 21.15 15.46
CA ASN A 123 8.49 20.41 15.29
C ASN A 123 8.82 19.54 16.52
N GLU A 124 8.26 18.32 16.60
CA GLU A 124 8.82 17.32 17.51
C GLU A 124 10.32 17.10 17.20
N ASP A 125 11.14 16.86 18.24
CA ASP A 125 12.59 16.57 18.10
C ASP A 125 12.85 15.29 17.27
N ASP A 126 11.83 14.45 17.08
CA ASP A 126 11.85 13.23 16.28
C ASP A 126 10.69 13.24 15.25
N PRO A 127 10.97 13.45 13.95
CA PRO A 127 9.95 13.47 12.92
C PRO A 127 9.35 12.08 12.64
N GLU A 128 9.97 10.99 13.07
CA GLU A 128 9.49 9.62 12.82
C GLU A 128 8.84 9.00 14.06
N ALA A 129 8.55 9.81 15.08
CA ALA A 129 7.95 9.37 16.33
C ALA A 129 6.64 8.61 16.10
N ALA A 130 6.40 7.59 16.93
CA ALA A 130 5.18 6.81 16.85
C ALA A 130 3.94 7.68 17.13
N VAL A 131 2.86 7.45 16.37
CA VAL A 131 1.63 8.24 16.49
C VAL A 131 0.71 7.60 17.55
N PRO A 132 0.37 8.33 18.63
CA PRO A 132 -0.57 7.85 19.65
C PRO A 132 -1.96 7.53 19.06
N GLU A 133 -2.65 6.53 19.63
CA GLU A 133 -3.97 6.09 19.15
C GLU A 133 -5.01 7.22 19.14
N GLU A 134 -4.87 8.19 20.04
CA GLU A 134 -5.74 9.36 20.13
C GLU A 134 -5.65 10.27 18.91
N LEU A 135 -4.52 10.24 18.19
CA LEU A 135 -4.24 11.04 17.00
C LEU A 135 -4.38 10.24 15.70
N TRP A 136 -4.78 8.97 15.77
CA TRP A 136 -5.01 8.16 14.57
C TRP A 136 -6.01 8.77 13.57
N PRO A 137 -7.14 9.38 13.99
CA PRO A 137 -8.04 10.04 13.04
C PRO A 137 -7.32 11.11 12.21
N GLU A 138 -6.59 12.01 12.86
CA GLU A 138 -5.83 13.08 12.21
C GLU A 138 -4.69 12.51 11.35
N PHE A 139 -4.03 11.46 11.81
CA PHE A 139 -2.98 10.77 11.06
C PHE A 139 -3.50 10.11 9.78
N THR A 140 -4.72 9.56 9.80
CA THR A 140 -5.33 9.01 8.58
C THR A 140 -5.81 10.08 7.62
N ASP A 141 -6.19 11.26 8.11
CA ASP A 141 -6.67 12.36 7.28
C ASP A 141 -5.57 12.93 6.37
N VAL A 142 -4.30 12.82 6.76
CA VAL A 142 -3.16 13.32 5.97
C VAL A 142 -2.67 12.34 4.88
N ILE A 143 -3.17 11.11 4.84
CA ILE A 143 -2.67 10.07 3.91
C ILE A 143 -2.87 10.49 2.45
N ASP A 144 -4.06 10.97 2.10
CA ASP A 144 -4.36 11.36 0.72
C ASP A 144 -3.45 12.52 0.27
N GLU A 145 -3.19 13.49 1.15
CA GLU A 145 -2.30 14.61 0.88
C GLU A 145 -0.84 14.15 0.76
N PHE A 146 -0.38 13.30 1.67
CA PHE A 146 0.95 12.68 1.63
C PHE A 146 1.18 11.91 0.31
N LEU A 147 0.19 11.15 -0.17
CA LEU A 147 0.32 10.42 -1.43
C LEU A 147 0.45 11.36 -2.64
N ILE A 148 -0.20 12.53 -2.59
CA ILE A 148 -0.13 13.54 -3.64
C ILE A 148 1.19 14.33 -3.60
N GLU A 149 1.62 14.76 -2.41
CA GLU A 149 2.78 15.62 -2.24
C GLU A 149 4.11 14.85 -2.13
N GLY A 150 4.09 13.63 -1.61
CA GLY A 150 5.26 12.81 -1.30
C GLY A 150 5.90 12.07 -2.48
N GLU A 151 5.64 12.49 -3.72
CA GLU A 151 6.12 11.83 -4.96
C GLU A 151 5.62 10.39 -5.19
N TYR A 152 4.54 9.99 -4.50
CA TYR A 152 3.78 8.76 -4.73
C TYR A 152 2.65 8.95 -5.74
N CYS A 153 2.58 10.12 -6.40
CA CYS A 153 1.56 10.54 -7.35
C CYS A 153 2.02 10.53 -8.81
#